data_AF-A0A851UXL5-F1
#
_entry.id   AF-A0A851UXL5-F1
#
_cell.length_a   1.000
_cell.length_b   1.000
_cell.length_c   1.000
_cell.angle_alpha   90.00
_cell.angle_beta   90.00
_cell.angle_gamma   90.00
#
_symmetry.space_group_name_H-M   'P 1'
#
loop_
_entity.id
_entity.type
_entity.pdbx_description
1 polymer ?
#
loop_
_entity_poly.entity_id
_entity_poly.type
_entity_poly.pdbx_seq_one_letter_code
_entity_poly.pdbx_strand_id
1 'polypeptide(L)' 'LPQTGYSHLSRQGETLNVLETGYSRCCRCRSDTNRLDCLKLVWEDAMTQFCEAEFSVKTRPHLCCRLRGEE' A
#
# COMPACT_ATOMS: atom_id res chain seq x y z
N LEU A 1 20.31 -4.03 -2.13
CA LEU A 1 19.62 -5.27 -1.68
C LEU A 1 20.04 -6.43 -2.58
N PRO A 2 20.18 -7.66 -2.06
CA PRO A 2 20.46 -8.84 -2.90
C PRO A 2 19.35 -9.02 -3.93
N GLN A 3 19.70 -9.40 -5.15
CA GLN A 3 18.79 -9.44 -6.31
C GLN A 3 17.73 -10.57 -6.25
N THR A 4 17.88 -11.55 -5.36
CA THR A 4 16.99 -12.72 -5.29
C THR A 4 16.58 -13.02 -3.84
N GLY A 5 15.37 -13.55 -3.65
CA GLY A 5 14.81 -13.95 -2.34
C GLY A 5 14.11 -12.84 -1.53
N TYR A 6 14.43 -11.56 -1.77
CA TYR A 6 13.90 -10.42 -1.01
C TYR A 6 12.89 -9.56 -1.78
N SER A 7 12.31 -10.05 -2.87
CA SER A 7 11.35 -9.28 -3.68
C SER A 7 10.11 -8.84 -2.89
N HIS A 8 9.72 -9.58 -1.85
CA HIS A 8 8.62 -9.19 -0.95
C HIS A 8 8.96 -7.92 -0.14
N LEU A 9 10.21 -7.76 0.30
CA LEU A 9 10.66 -6.53 0.97
C LEU A 9 10.66 -5.35 0.02
N SER A 10 11.02 -5.56 -1.25
CA SER A 10 10.94 -4.50 -2.26
C SER A 10 9.50 -4.01 -2.43
N ARG A 11 8.53 -4.93 -2.57
CA ARG A 11 7.11 -4.57 -2.68
C ARG A 11 6.61 -3.83 -1.43
N GLN A 12 6.97 -4.29 -0.23
CA GLN A 12 6.64 -3.59 1.02
C GLN A 12 7.23 -2.17 1.04
N GLY A 13 8.49 -2.02 0.64
CA GLY A 13 9.15 -0.72 0.57
C GLY A 13 8.51 0.22 -0.45
N GLU A 14 8.14 -0.30 -1.63
CA GLU A 14 7.41 0.45 -2.65
C GLU A 14 6.05 0.93 -2.13
N THR A 15 5.29 0.08 -1.44
CA THR A 15 4.03 0.47 -0.80
C THR A 15 4.22 1.54 0.27
N LEU A 16 5.29 1.47 1.08
CA LEU A 16 5.62 2.51 2.05
C LEU A 16 5.94 3.85 1.37
N ASN A 17 6.68 3.84 0.26
CA ASN A 17 6.97 5.06 -0.50
C ASN A 17 5.69 5.73 -1.05
N VAL A 18 4.72 4.93 -1.52
CA VAL A 18 3.41 5.41 -1.96
C VAL A 18 2.66 6.07 -0.80
N LEU A 19 2.58 5.39 0.36
CA LEU A 19 1.93 5.92 1.56
C LEU A 19 2.58 7.23 2.02
N GLU A 20 3.91 7.27 2.16
CA GLU A 20 4.63 8.47 2.59
C GLU A 20 4.38 9.66 1.66
N THR A 21 4.41 9.42 0.35
CA THR A 21 4.15 10.44 -0.66
C THR A 21 2.70 10.94 -0.60
N GLY A 22 1.73 10.04 -0.50
CA GLY A 22 0.31 10.38 -0.44
C GLY A 22 -0.07 11.08 0.86
N TYR A 23 0.41 10.56 2.00
CA TYR A 23 0.17 11.16 3.32
C TYR A 23 0.77 12.55 3.42
N SER A 24 1.97 12.78 2.86
CA SER A 24 2.57 14.11 2.79
C SER A 24 1.68 15.13 2.06
N ARG A 25 0.86 14.69 1.11
CA ARG A 25 -0.15 15.54 0.44
C ARG A 25 -1.37 15.72 1.34
N CYS A 26 -1.91 14.64 1.92
CA CYS A 26 -3.07 14.70 2.80
C CYS A 26 -2.84 15.58 4.04
N CYS A 27 -1.64 15.56 4.62
CA CYS A 27 -1.29 16.41 5.77
C CYS A 27 -1.45 17.92 5.49
N ARG A 28 -1.45 18.34 4.22
CA ARG A 28 -1.65 19.74 3.83
C ARG A 28 -3.13 20.14 3.74
N CYS A 29 -4.06 19.20 3.90
CA CYS A 29 -5.49 19.49 3.98
C CYS A 29 -5.79 20.35 5.23
N ARG A 30 -6.61 21.40 5.04
CA ARG A 30 -6.93 22.36 6.12
C ARG A 30 -7.96 21.86 7.12
N SER A 31 -8.91 21.05 6.66
CA SER A 31 -9.94 20.41 7.49
C SER A 31 -9.45 19.05 7.97
N ASP A 32 -9.67 18.75 9.25
CA ASP A 32 -9.35 17.45 9.83
C ASP A 32 -10.15 16.31 9.19
N THR A 33 -11.43 16.54 8.89
CA THR A 33 -12.27 15.57 8.18
C THR A 33 -11.69 15.23 6.80
N ASN A 34 -11.36 16.26 6.01
CA ASN A 34 -10.78 16.07 4.68
C ASN A 34 -9.41 15.38 4.75
N ARG A 35 -8.64 15.64 5.82
CA ARG A 35 -7.36 14.98 6.05
C ARG A 35 -7.56 13.49 6.32
N LEU A 36 -8.48 13.13 7.20
CA LEU A 36 -8.78 11.73 7.52
C LEU A 36 -9.31 10.97 6.32
N ASP A 37 -10.23 11.56 5.56
CA ASP A 37 -10.77 10.93 4.34
C ASP A 37 -9.67 10.72 3.30
N CYS A 38 -8.80 11.72 3.10
CA CYS A 38 -7.63 11.60 2.21
C CYS A 38 -6.68 10.48 2.66
N LEU A 39 -6.32 10.44 3.95
CA LEU A 39 -5.43 9.42 4.50
C LEU A 39 -6.01 8.02 4.30
N LYS A 40 -7.31 7.86 4.56
CA LYS A 40 -8.01 6.60 4.38
C LYS A 40 -7.99 6.15 2.93
N LEU A 41 -8.32 7.03 1.98
CA LEU A 41 -8.28 6.72 0.55
C LEU A 41 -6.88 6.31 0.08
N VAL A 42 -5.83 7.05 0.48
CA VAL A 42 -4.45 6.70 0.13
C VAL A 42 -4.04 5.34 0.74
N TRP A 43 -4.50 5.05 1.96
CA TRP A 43 -4.22 3.78 2.60
C TRP A 43 -4.89 2.60 1.88
N GLU A 44 -6.19 2.73 1.59
CA GLU A 44 -6.98 1.70 0.89
C GLU A 44 -6.35 1.39 -0.47
N ASP A 45 -6.09 2.42 -1.29
CA ASP A 45 -5.45 2.29 -2.60
C ASP A 45 -4.06 1.61 -2.53
N ALA A 46 -3.21 2.04 -1.61
CA ALA A 46 -1.87 1.46 -1.46
C ALA A 46 -1.91 -0.01 -1.00
N MET A 47 -2.83 -0.37 -0.11
CA MET A 47 -3.00 -1.76 0.34
C MET A 47 -3.57 -2.64 -0.76
N THR A 48 -4.50 -2.14 -1.56
CA THR A 48 -5.07 -2.85 -2.71
C THR A 48 -4.00 -3.16 -3.74
N GLN A 49 -3.22 -2.15 -4.16
CA GLN A 49 -2.10 -2.34 -5.09
C GLN A 49 -1.04 -3.31 -4.53
N PHE A 50 -0.72 -3.21 -3.24
CA PHE A 50 0.20 -4.16 -2.60
C PHE A 50 -0.32 -5.59 -2.68
N CYS A 51 -1.59 -5.80 -2.37
CA CYS A 51 -2.18 -7.14 -2.39
C CYS A 51 -2.29 -7.70 -3.81
N GLU A 52 -2.66 -6.89 -4.81
CA GLU A 52 -2.62 -7.28 -6.22
C GLU A 52 -1.22 -7.71 -6.66
N ALA A 53 -0.18 -6.97 -6.25
CA ALA A 53 1.20 -7.32 -6.53
C ALA A 53 1.64 -8.62 -5.83
N GLU A 54 1.21 -8.85 -4.58
CA GLU A 54 1.45 -10.09 -3.85
C GLU A 54 0.79 -11.30 -4.52
N PHE A 55 -0.43 -11.16 -5.06
CA PHE A 55 -1.12 -12.23 -5.79
C PHE A 55 -0.56 -12.47 -7.20
N SER A 56 0.11 -11.48 -7.80
CA SER A 56 0.64 -11.55 -9.17
C SER A 56 1.97 -12.32 -9.27
N VAL A 57 2.54 -12.76 -8.15
CA VAL A 57 3.81 -13.50 -8.09
C VAL A 57 3.62 -14.88 -7.45
N LYS A 58 4.55 -15.79 -7.73
CA LYS A 58 4.55 -17.16 -7.15
C LYS A 58 5.10 -17.18 -5.72
N THR A 59 4.64 -16.28 -4.86
CA THR A 59 4.91 -16.30 -3.42
C THR A 59 3.60 -16.44 -2.66
N ARG A 60 3.64 -16.97 -1.43
CA ARG A 60 2.45 -16.97 -0.59
C ARG A 60 2.09 -15.51 -0.26
N PRO A 61 0.89 -15.03 -0.60
CA PRO A 61 0.48 -13.66 -0.31
C PRO A 61 0.48 -13.39 1.18
N HIS A 62 0.67 -12.12 1.55
CA HIS A 62 0.57 -11.69 2.95
C HIS A 62 -0.81 -12.01 3.56
N LEU A 63 -0.85 -12.41 4.84
CA LEU A 63 -2.08 -12.84 5.52
C LEU A 63 -3.20 -11.78 5.51
N CYS A 64 -2.82 -10.50 5.55
CA CYS A 64 -3.78 -9.39 5.53
C CYS A 64 -4.45 -9.22 4.15
N CYS A 65 -3.85 -9.73 3.09
CA CYS A 65 -4.44 -9.69 1.76
C CYS A 65 -5.56 -10.73 1.66
N ARG A 66 -6.78 -10.24 1.50
CA ARG A 66 -7.93 -11.10 1.25
C ARG A 66 -7.90 -11.55 -0.21
N LEU A 67 -8.36 -12.77 -0.49
CA LEU A 67 -8.48 -13.33 -1.85
C LEU A 67 -9.37 -12.48 -2.79
N ARG A 68 -10.12 -11.53 -2.22
CA ARG A 68 -10.86 -10.49 -2.89
C ARG A 68 -10.30 -9.16 -2.41
N GLY A 69 -9.29 -8.63 -3.10
CA GLY A 69 -8.91 -7.23 -2.98
C GLY A 69 -10.07 -6.43 -3.56
N GLU A 70 -10.89 -5.88 -2.67
CA GLU A 70 -12.07 -5.05 -2.95
C GLU A 70 -13.24 -5.79 -3.66
N GLU A 71 -14.44 -5.65 -3.08
CA GLU A 71 -15.71 -5.86 -3.80
C GLU A 71 -16.12 -4.55 -4.47
#